data_AF-A0AAW2HVB2-F1
#
_entry.id   AF-A0AAW2HVB2-F1
#
_cell.length_a   1.000
_cell.length_b   1.000
_cell.length_c   1.000
_cell.angle_alpha   90.00
_cell.angle_beta   90.00
_cell.angle_gamma   90.00
#
_symmetry.space_group_name_H-M   'P 1'
#
loop_
_entity.id
_entity.type
_entity.pdbx_description
1 polymer ?
#
loop_
_entity_poly.entity_id
_entity_poly.type
_entity_poly.pdbx_seq_one_letter_code
_entity_poly.pdbx_strand_id
1 'polypeptide(L)'
;MLLSSALASRQPLRMNSKKVTLAVVLATTLAVAYGYGGGAPVEACGDMVPQHHVAPQSTPFPYRISVSKSNIRSGEKVLVTISGKEFKGFFVQGRVGDVPVGTFEPAPGVKLVDCGGSRGSGASHSDPNPKQQIALTWVAPPGLSETVQFRVTVAQDGGTFWVGQKSTPLTISA
;
A
#
# COMPACT_ATOMS: atom_id res chain seq x y z
N MET A 1 -44.37 -59.48 13.48
CA MET A 1 -43.95 -58.50 12.46
C MET A 1 -44.22 -57.11 13.04
N LEU A 2 -43.16 -56.39 13.46
CA LEU A 2 -42.65 -55.17 12.81
C LEU A 2 -43.59 -53.95 13.03
N LEU A 3 -43.23 -52.78 13.56
CA LEU A 3 -41.96 -52.13 13.91
C LEU A 3 -42.18 -51.27 15.19
N SER A 4 -41.19 -51.20 16.08
CA SER A 4 -41.11 -50.16 17.11
C SER A 4 -40.56 -48.87 16.50
N SER A 5 -41.32 -47.78 16.55
CA SER A 5 -40.86 -46.42 16.22
C SER A 5 -40.40 -45.71 17.50
N ALA A 6 -39.09 -45.68 17.74
CA ALA A 6 -38.51 -44.83 18.77
C ALA A 6 -38.37 -43.40 18.21
N LEU A 7 -39.29 -42.49 18.58
CA LEU A 7 -39.05 -41.05 18.43
C LEU A 7 -38.04 -40.61 19.50
N ALA A 8 -36.79 -40.40 19.09
CA ALA A 8 -35.81 -39.72 19.93
C ALA A 8 -36.22 -38.24 20.09
N SER A 9 -36.71 -37.89 21.29
CA SER A 9 -36.99 -36.51 21.69
C SER A 9 -35.67 -35.72 21.73
N ARG A 10 -35.45 -34.84 20.76
CA ARG A 10 -34.33 -33.88 20.79
C ARG A 10 -34.65 -32.83 21.85
N GLN A 11 -34.12 -32.98 23.06
CA GLN A 11 -34.16 -31.92 24.05
C GLN A 11 -33.26 -30.75 23.59
N PRO A 12 -33.73 -29.50 23.65
CA PRO A 12 -32.91 -28.35 23.29
C PRO A 12 -31.77 -28.22 24.31
N LEU A 13 -30.54 -28.06 23.81
CA LEU A 13 -29.37 -27.76 24.63
C LEU A 13 -29.61 -26.43 25.37
N ARG A 14 -29.92 -26.51 26.66
CA ARG A 14 -30.11 -25.34 27.52
C ARG A 14 -28.74 -24.77 27.89
N MET A 15 -28.23 -23.88 27.05
CA MET A 15 -26.97 -23.18 27.31
C MET A 15 -27.21 -22.03 28.30
N ASN A 16 -26.41 -21.96 29.36
CA ASN A 16 -26.49 -20.94 30.40
C ASN A 16 -26.39 -19.53 29.79
N SER A 17 -27.21 -18.56 30.23
CA SER A 17 -27.20 -17.19 29.70
C SER A 17 -25.81 -16.56 29.73
N LYS A 18 -25.00 -16.84 30.76
CA LYS A 18 -23.60 -16.40 30.84
C LYS A 18 -22.72 -16.98 29.72
N LYS A 19 -22.96 -18.23 29.32
CA LYS A 19 -22.27 -18.91 28.21
C LYS A 19 -22.74 -18.38 26.86
N VAL A 20 -24.02 -18.03 26.74
CA VAL A 20 -24.59 -17.37 25.55
C VAL A 20 -23.99 -15.96 25.39
N THR A 21 -23.93 -15.16 26.45
CA THR A 21 -23.33 -13.82 26.42
C THR A 21 -21.85 -13.86 26.07
N LEU A 22 -21.08 -14.79 26.66
CA LEU A 22 -19.66 -14.95 26.36
C LEU A 22 -19.42 -15.37 24.90
N ALA A 23 -20.26 -16.25 24.35
CA ALA A 23 -20.19 -16.66 22.95
C ALA A 23 -20.54 -15.51 21.99
N VAL A 24 -21.50 -14.64 22.35
CA VAL A 24 -21.89 -13.47 21.55
C VAL A 24 -20.81 -12.37 21.58
N VAL A 25 -20.16 -12.15 22.73
CA VAL A 25 -19.04 -11.20 22.84
C VAL A 25 -17.81 -11.68 22.05
N LEU A 26 -17.51 -12.99 22.06
CA LEU A 26 -16.41 -13.56 21.28
C LEU A 26 -16.69 -13.58 19.77
N ALA A 27 -17.96 -13.72 19.37
CA ALA A 27 -18.38 -13.66 17.97
C ALA A 27 -18.41 -12.23 17.41
N THR A 28 -18.57 -11.20 18.24
CA THR A 28 -18.59 -9.79 17.81
C THR A 28 -17.20 -9.16 17.68
N THR A 29 -16.15 -9.77 18.26
CA THR A 29 -14.76 -9.34 18.04
C THR A 29 -14.14 -9.85 16.74
N LEU A 30 -14.83 -10.70 15.98
CA LEU A 30 -14.55 -10.94 14.56
C LEU A 30 -15.09 -9.76 13.73
N ALA A 31 -14.72 -8.54 14.11
CA ALA A 31 -14.82 -7.40 13.23
C ALA A 31 -13.96 -7.76 12.02
N VAL A 32 -14.62 -8.06 10.91
CA VAL A 32 -13.99 -8.29 9.61
C VAL A 32 -13.05 -7.12 9.39
N ALA A 33 -11.74 -7.39 9.44
CA ALA A 33 -10.73 -6.44 9.04
C ALA A 33 -10.93 -6.23 7.54
N TYR A 34 -11.78 -5.27 7.18
CA TYR A 34 -11.83 -4.72 5.84
C TYR A 34 -10.46 -4.08 5.62
N GLY A 35 -9.52 -4.86 5.08
CA GLY A 35 -8.26 -4.35 4.59
C GLY A 35 -8.60 -3.32 3.52
N TYR A 36 -8.53 -2.04 3.88
CA TYR A 36 -8.83 -0.94 2.98
C TYR A 36 -7.85 -1.00 1.80
N GLY A 37 -8.28 -1.54 0.66
CA GLY A 37 -7.51 -1.58 -0.59
C GLY A 37 -7.34 -0.22 -1.27
N GLY A 38 -7.60 0.87 -0.54
CA GLY A 38 -7.66 2.25 -1.03
C GLY A 38 -6.34 3.01 -0.93
N GLY A 39 -5.20 2.32 -0.90
CA GLY A 39 -3.89 2.95 -0.87
C GLY A 39 -3.33 3.26 0.53
N ALA A 40 -2.06 3.65 0.55
CA ALA A 40 -1.34 3.99 1.77
C ALA A 40 -2.01 5.15 2.54
N PRO A 41 -1.99 5.11 3.88
CA PRO A 41 -2.38 6.23 4.72
C PRO A 41 -1.17 7.17 4.95
N VAL A 42 -1.38 8.34 5.55
CA VAL A 42 -0.32 9.36 5.74
C VAL A 42 0.78 8.88 6.70
N GLU A 43 0.44 8.00 7.63
CA GLU A 43 1.34 7.42 8.62
C GLU A 43 2.46 6.60 7.96
N ALA A 44 2.19 6.03 6.78
CA ALA A 44 3.20 5.30 6.00
C ALA A 44 4.23 6.23 5.33
N CYS A 45 4.08 7.56 5.39
CA CYS A 45 5.01 8.47 4.72
C CYS A 45 6.46 8.34 5.22
N GLY A 46 6.66 8.01 6.49
CA GLY A 46 7.99 7.86 7.09
C GLY A 46 8.66 6.55 6.69
N ASP A 47 8.10 5.45 7.19
CA ASP A 47 8.65 4.09 7.07
C ASP A 47 8.38 3.41 5.73
N MET A 48 7.36 3.89 4.99
CA MET A 48 6.85 3.31 3.75
C MET A 48 6.34 1.87 3.91
N VAL A 49 5.99 1.45 5.13
CA VAL A 49 5.56 0.09 5.44
C VAL A 49 4.04 -0.04 5.28
N PRO A 50 3.56 -1.02 4.49
CA PRO A 50 2.14 -1.35 4.45
C PRO A 50 1.63 -1.78 5.83
N GLN A 51 0.46 -1.27 6.24
CA GLN A 51 -0.14 -1.52 7.55
C GLN A 51 -0.86 -2.89 7.61
N HIS A 52 -0.13 -3.96 7.29
CA HIS A 52 -0.64 -5.33 7.26
C HIS A 52 -0.10 -6.22 8.40
N HIS A 53 0.69 -5.65 9.32
CA HIS A 53 1.26 -6.35 10.49
C HIS A 53 2.08 -7.62 10.14
N VAL A 54 2.55 -7.72 8.91
CA VAL A 54 3.48 -8.77 8.44
C VAL A 54 4.84 -8.12 8.18
N ALA A 55 5.93 -8.89 8.31
CA ALA A 55 7.26 -8.39 8.01
C ALA A 55 7.49 -8.23 6.48
N PRO A 56 8.26 -7.21 6.05
CA PRO A 56 8.64 -7.08 4.64
C PRO A 56 9.49 -8.26 4.17
N GLN A 57 9.44 -8.52 2.87
CA GLN A 57 10.28 -9.52 2.22
C GLN A 57 11.76 -9.10 2.24
N SER A 58 12.63 -10.06 2.58
CA SER A 58 14.10 -9.92 2.52
C SER A 58 14.69 -10.48 1.22
N THR A 59 13.86 -11.09 0.36
CA THR A 59 14.26 -11.61 -0.94
C THR A 59 14.57 -10.47 -1.92
N PRO A 60 15.34 -10.72 -2.99
CA PRO A 60 15.62 -9.71 -4.00
C PRO A 60 14.34 -9.08 -4.57
N PHE A 61 14.36 -7.77 -4.76
CA PHE A 61 13.24 -7.00 -5.29
C PHE A 61 12.96 -7.41 -6.76
N PRO A 62 11.80 -8.02 -7.06
CA PRO A 62 11.53 -8.61 -8.38
C PRO A 62 10.96 -7.60 -9.40
N TYR A 63 11.01 -6.31 -9.09
CA TYR A 63 10.46 -5.23 -9.92
C TYR A 63 11.57 -4.25 -10.32
N ARG A 64 11.27 -3.39 -11.28
CA ARG A 64 12.15 -2.33 -11.78
C ARG A 64 11.52 -0.97 -11.50
N ILE A 65 12.36 -0.04 -11.05
CA ILE A 65 12.00 1.38 -10.90
C ILE A 65 12.76 2.15 -11.98
N SER A 66 12.03 2.76 -12.90
CA SER A 66 12.60 3.54 -14.00
C SER A 66 12.26 5.01 -13.83
N VAL A 67 13.25 5.88 -14.01
CA VAL A 67 13.05 7.33 -14.12
C VAL A 67 13.34 7.71 -15.57
N SER A 68 12.44 8.42 -16.24
CA SER A 68 12.56 8.67 -17.69
C SER A 68 13.70 9.62 -18.07
N LYS A 69 14.22 10.38 -17.12
CA LYS A 69 15.36 11.29 -17.28
C LYS A 69 16.29 11.13 -16.08
N SER A 70 17.59 11.35 -16.29
CA SER A 70 18.58 11.42 -15.21
C SER A 70 18.85 12.85 -14.73
N ASN A 71 18.48 13.85 -15.52
CA ASN A 71 18.65 15.27 -15.23
C ASN A 71 17.43 16.07 -15.70
N ILE A 72 16.96 17.02 -14.90
CA ILE A 72 15.90 17.98 -15.24
C ILE A 72 16.15 19.34 -14.59
N ARG A 73 15.40 20.36 -14.99
CA ARG A 73 15.30 21.64 -14.25
C ARG A 73 14.18 21.61 -13.21
N SER A 74 14.27 22.52 -12.25
CA SER A 74 13.19 22.78 -11.30
C SER A 74 11.88 23.09 -12.03
N GLY A 75 10.75 22.61 -11.50
CA GLY A 75 9.44 22.72 -12.18
C GLY A 75 9.21 21.77 -13.36
N GLU A 76 10.23 21.09 -13.89
CA GLU A 76 10.03 20.10 -14.94
C GLU A 76 9.39 18.81 -14.42
N LYS A 77 8.78 18.07 -15.35
CA LYS A 77 8.16 16.77 -15.10
C LYS A 77 9.07 15.62 -15.51
N VAL A 78 8.95 14.51 -14.79
CA VAL A 78 9.59 13.24 -15.10
C VAL A 78 8.58 12.10 -14.90
N LEU A 79 8.77 11.01 -15.64
CA LEU A 79 7.97 9.80 -15.48
C LEU A 79 8.72 8.82 -14.57
N VAL A 80 8.04 8.36 -13.53
CA VAL A 80 8.50 7.31 -12.63
C VAL A 80 7.66 6.06 -12.89
N THR A 81 8.30 5.00 -13.38
CA THR A 81 7.62 3.76 -13.75
C THR A 81 8.05 2.64 -12.83
N ILE A 82 7.07 1.92 -12.27
CA ILE A 82 7.28 0.65 -11.58
C ILE A 82 6.76 -0.43 -12.51
N SER A 83 7.59 -1.43 -12.82
CA SER A 83 7.20 -2.57 -13.66
C SER A 83 7.83 -3.88 -13.20
N GLY A 84 7.28 -5.02 -13.59
CA GLY A 84 7.86 -6.33 -13.29
C GLY A 84 6.78 -7.41 -13.19
N LYS A 85 6.86 -8.21 -12.13
CA LYS A 85 5.77 -9.16 -11.79
C LYS A 85 4.46 -8.42 -11.54
N GLU A 86 3.36 -9.15 -11.46
CA GLU A 86 2.09 -8.59 -11.01
C GLU A 86 2.21 -8.07 -9.57
N PHE A 87 1.58 -6.93 -9.28
CA PHE A 87 1.44 -6.35 -7.96
C PHE A 87 0.08 -5.70 -7.79
N LYS A 88 -0.38 -5.59 -6.54
CA LYS A 88 -1.68 -5.00 -6.19
C LYS A 88 -1.55 -3.61 -5.58
N GLY A 89 -0.44 -3.36 -4.87
CA GLY A 89 -0.19 -2.10 -4.19
C GLY A 89 1.18 -1.53 -4.49
N PHE A 90 1.27 -0.20 -4.40
CA PHE A 90 2.53 0.53 -4.42
C PHE A 90 2.44 1.77 -3.53
N PHE A 91 3.60 2.30 -3.13
CA PHE A 91 3.74 3.62 -2.54
C PHE A 91 5.06 4.25 -2.97
N VAL A 92 5.03 5.48 -3.48
CA VAL A 92 6.19 6.18 -4.07
C VAL A 92 6.34 7.56 -3.47
N GLN A 93 7.58 7.97 -3.22
CA GLN A 93 7.96 9.35 -2.90
C GLN A 93 9.24 9.72 -3.66
N GLY A 94 9.34 10.95 -4.14
CA GLY A 94 10.65 11.56 -4.43
C GLY A 94 11.24 12.09 -3.13
N ARG A 95 12.50 11.79 -2.81
CA ARG A 95 13.16 12.30 -1.60
C ARG A 95 14.50 12.98 -1.89
N VAL A 96 14.78 14.06 -1.17
CA VAL A 96 16.14 14.58 -0.94
C VAL A 96 16.56 14.09 0.44
N GLY A 97 17.56 13.21 0.50
CA GLY A 97 17.87 12.45 1.71
C GLY A 97 16.66 11.62 2.17
N ASP A 98 16.09 11.98 3.32
CA ASP A 98 14.87 11.37 3.88
C ASP A 98 13.61 12.24 3.74
N VAL A 99 13.73 13.46 3.23
CA VAL A 99 12.62 14.41 3.14
C VAL A 99 11.85 14.21 1.83
N PRO A 100 10.55 13.93 1.86
CA PRO A 100 9.71 13.90 0.67
C PRO A 100 9.65 15.27 -0.02
N VAL A 101 9.79 15.29 -1.35
CA VAL A 101 9.78 16.49 -2.17
C VAL A 101 9.00 16.29 -3.46
N GLY A 102 8.60 17.41 -4.05
CA GLY A 102 7.84 17.45 -5.31
C GLY A 102 6.42 16.96 -5.13
N THR A 103 5.73 16.83 -6.27
CA THR A 103 4.32 16.47 -6.29
C THR A 103 4.06 15.52 -7.45
N PHE A 104 3.25 14.50 -7.22
CA PHE A 104 2.72 13.64 -8.25
C PHE A 104 1.43 14.20 -8.83
N GLU A 105 1.23 14.02 -10.13
CA GLU A 105 -0.03 14.38 -10.78
C GLU A 105 -1.09 13.29 -10.57
N PRO A 106 -2.39 13.65 -10.52
CA PRO A 106 -3.46 12.68 -10.50
C PRO A 106 -3.41 11.75 -11.72
N ALA A 107 -3.69 10.47 -11.50
CA ALA A 107 -3.77 9.47 -12.56
C ALA A 107 -4.79 8.37 -12.20
N PRO A 108 -5.33 7.63 -13.19
CA PRO A 108 -6.23 6.52 -12.91
C PRO A 108 -5.57 5.44 -12.03
N GLY A 109 -6.30 4.94 -11.04
CA GLY A 109 -5.77 3.93 -10.13
C GLY A 109 -4.76 4.46 -9.09
N VAL A 110 -4.62 5.79 -8.98
CA VAL A 110 -3.65 6.46 -8.10
C VAL A 110 -4.36 7.33 -7.06
N LYS A 111 -3.96 7.16 -5.80
CA LYS A 111 -4.27 8.06 -4.68
C LYS A 111 -3.03 8.87 -4.33
N LEU A 112 -3.17 10.18 -4.31
CA LEU A 112 -2.11 11.08 -3.81
C LEU A 112 -2.14 11.12 -2.28
N VAL A 113 -0.95 11.20 -1.67
CA VAL A 113 -0.75 11.23 -0.23
C VAL A 113 0.12 12.43 0.10
N ASP A 114 -0.32 13.24 1.07
CA ASP A 114 0.39 14.43 1.50
C ASP A 114 1.43 14.03 2.56
N CYS A 115 2.72 14.09 2.21
CA CYS A 115 3.81 13.67 3.10
C CYS A 115 4.69 14.87 3.44
N GLY A 116 5.15 14.95 4.70
CA GLY A 116 6.07 16.02 5.12
C GLY A 116 5.50 17.43 4.91
N GLY A 117 4.18 17.60 5.01
CA GLY A 117 3.50 18.89 4.81
C GLY A 117 3.35 19.34 3.36
N SER A 118 3.80 18.54 2.38
CA SER A 118 3.69 18.85 0.96
C SER A 118 2.53 18.08 0.32
N ARG A 119 1.70 18.79 -0.45
CA ARG A 119 0.54 18.19 -1.11
C ARG A 119 0.99 17.25 -2.23
N GLY A 120 0.45 16.03 -2.24
CA GLY A 120 0.68 15.02 -3.27
C GLY A 120 2.14 14.61 -3.44
N SER A 121 2.97 14.76 -2.42
CA SER A 121 4.38 14.36 -2.45
C SER A 121 4.59 12.83 -2.38
N GLY A 122 3.53 12.09 -2.07
CA GLY A 122 3.46 10.64 -2.19
C GLY A 122 2.37 10.20 -3.16
N ALA A 123 2.56 9.05 -3.80
CA ALA A 123 1.56 8.41 -4.66
C ALA A 123 1.41 6.93 -4.31
N SER A 124 0.16 6.47 -4.15
CA SER A 124 -0.18 5.09 -3.86
C SER A 124 -1.26 4.58 -4.83
N HIS A 125 -1.50 3.28 -4.86
CA HIS A 125 -2.67 2.70 -5.51
C HIS A 125 -3.98 3.22 -4.90
N SER A 126 -5.05 3.34 -5.68
CA SER A 126 -6.40 3.63 -5.16
C SER A 126 -7.30 2.39 -5.06
N ASP A 127 -6.87 1.28 -5.65
CA ASP A 127 -7.59 0.02 -5.70
C ASP A 127 -6.58 -1.15 -5.79
N PRO A 128 -6.96 -2.35 -5.32
CA PRO A 128 -6.09 -3.51 -5.29
C PRO A 128 -6.10 -4.31 -6.59
N ASN A 129 -6.57 -3.73 -7.70
CA ASN A 129 -6.59 -4.48 -8.97
C ASN A 129 -5.16 -4.81 -9.38
N PRO A 130 -4.91 -6.04 -9.84
CA PRO A 130 -3.58 -6.47 -10.26
C PRO A 130 -3.11 -5.63 -11.45
N LYS A 131 -1.83 -5.26 -11.41
CA LYS A 131 -1.14 -4.55 -12.50
C LYS A 131 0.30 -5.00 -12.57
N GLN A 132 0.88 -5.02 -13.77
CA GLN A 132 2.30 -5.31 -13.99
C GLN A 132 3.13 -4.05 -14.17
N GLN A 133 2.46 -2.91 -14.34
CA GLN A 133 3.09 -1.61 -14.53
C GLN A 133 2.19 -0.48 -13.99
N ILE A 134 2.83 0.54 -13.43
CA ILE A 134 2.24 1.86 -13.23
C ILE A 134 3.27 2.92 -13.62
N ALA A 135 2.82 3.99 -14.27
CA ALA A 135 3.65 5.14 -14.62
C ALA A 135 3.04 6.39 -13.96
N LEU A 136 3.88 7.13 -13.24
CA LEU A 136 3.49 8.27 -12.43
C LEU A 136 4.24 9.51 -12.92
N THR A 137 3.52 10.58 -13.17
CA THR A 137 4.15 11.88 -13.48
C THR A 137 4.50 12.58 -12.18
N TRP A 138 5.77 12.90 -11.99
CA TRP A 138 6.27 13.66 -10.85
C TRP A 138 6.81 15.01 -11.32
N VAL A 139 6.53 16.06 -10.55
CA VAL A 139 6.92 17.45 -10.81
C VAL A 139 7.95 17.89 -9.79
N ALA A 140 9.09 18.38 -10.27
CA ALA A 140 10.12 18.96 -9.41
C ALA A 140 9.60 20.24 -8.74
N PRO A 141 9.85 20.46 -7.43
CA PRO A 141 9.56 21.73 -6.80
C PRO A 141 10.28 22.88 -7.51
N PRO A 142 9.65 24.07 -7.63
CA PRO A 142 10.34 25.26 -8.11
C PRO A 142 11.56 25.60 -7.24
N GLY A 143 12.67 25.96 -7.87
CA GLY A 143 13.90 26.36 -7.18
C GLY A 143 14.69 25.22 -6.52
N LEU A 144 14.26 23.96 -6.64
CA LEU A 144 15.04 22.83 -6.16
C LEU A 144 16.31 22.67 -7.00
N SER A 145 17.46 22.59 -6.34
CA SER A 145 18.76 22.35 -6.98
C SER A 145 19.52 21.27 -6.20
N GLU A 146 18.98 20.06 -6.22
CA GLU A 146 19.42 18.92 -5.42
C GLU A 146 19.30 17.62 -6.21
N THR A 147 19.83 16.53 -5.65
CA THR A 147 19.58 15.17 -6.17
C THR A 147 18.38 14.55 -5.46
N VAL A 148 17.39 14.14 -6.27
CA VAL A 148 16.23 13.37 -5.81
C VAL A 148 16.45 11.90 -6.09
N GLN A 149 16.09 11.05 -5.13
CA GLN A 149 16.00 9.61 -5.34
C GLN A 149 14.58 9.14 -4.99
N PHE A 150 13.94 8.43 -5.90
CA PHE A 150 12.62 7.88 -5.63
C PHE A 150 12.75 6.66 -4.73
N ARG A 151 11.94 6.64 -3.67
CA ARG A 151 11.74 5.46 -2.82
C ARG A 151 10.39 4.83 -3.14
N VAL A 152 10.38 3.51 -3.25
CA VAL A 152 9.23 2.73 -3.70
C VAL A 152 9.02 1.53 -2.80
N THR A 153 7.79 1.39 -2.31
CA THR A 153 7.29 0.15 -1.73
C THR A 153 6.37 -0.51 -2.75
N VAL A 154 6.50 -1.82 -2.95
CA VAL A 154 5.60 -2.62 -3.81
C VAL A 154 5.02 -3.76 -2.98
N ALA A 155 3.70 -3.91 -3.05
CA ALA A 155 2.96 -5.02 -2.46
C ALA A 155 2.44 -5.92 -3.57
N GLN A 156 2.97 -7.14 -3.65
CA GLN A 156 2.41 -8.19 -4.51
C GLN A 156 0.98 -8.52 -4.07
N ASP A 157 0.81 -8.68 -2.75
CA ASP A 157 -0.46 -8.88 -2.06
C ASP A 157 -0.36 -8.38 -0.61
N GLY A 158 -1.40 -8.62 0.21
CA GLY A 158 -1.45 -8.15 1.60
C GLY A 158 -0.43 -8.79 2.54
N GLY A 159 0.21 -9.89 2.16
CA GLY A 159 1.25 -10.56 2.96
C GLY A 159 2.66 -10.47 2.37
N THR A 160 2.78 -10.08 1.10
CA THR A 160 4.05 -10.13 0.36
C THR A 160 4.38 -8.75 -0.22
N PHE A 161 5.38 -8.08 0.36
CA PHE A 161 5.78 -6.73 -0.06
C PHE A 161 7.24 -6.41 0.22
N TRP A 162 7.79 -5.45 -0.53
CA TRP A 162 9.15 -4.91 -0.38
C TRP A 162 9.08 -3.42 -0.11
N VAL A 163 9.84 -2.95 0.87
CA VAL A 163 9.75 -1.58 1.37
C VAL A 163 10.93 -0.74 0.90
N GLY A 164 10.66 0.52 0.54
CA GLY A 164 11.67 1.58 0.45
C GLY A 164 12.78 1.36 -0.59
N GLN A 165 12.52 0.60 -1.64
CA GLN A 165 13.46 0.33 -2.73
C GLN A 165 13.77 1.62 -3.50
N LYS A 166 15.05 1.81 -3.87
CA LYS A 166 15.54 3.07 -4.41
C LYS A 166 15.67 3.02 -5.93
N SER A 167 15.29 4.10 -6.61
CA SER A 167 15.59 4.31 -8.02
C SER A 167 17.05 4.73 -8.25
N THR A 168 17.45 4.83 -9.51
CA THR A 168 18.60 5.67 -9.88
C THR A 168 18.33 7.13 -9.51
N PRO A 169 19.38 7.91 -9.14
CA PRO A 169 19.20 9.32 -8.81
C PRO A 169 18.75 10.17 -10.01
N LEU A 170 18.01 11.22 -9.71
CA LEU A 170 17.59 12.29 -10.62
C LEU A 170 18.23 13.60 -10.14
N THR A 171 19.12 14.15 -10.95
CA THR A 171 19.72 15.45 -10.66
C THR A 171 18.78 16.56 -11.11
N ILE A 172 18.55 17.55 -10.24
CA ILE A 172 17.72 18.70 -10.54
C ILE A 172 18.58 19.95 -10.44
N SER A 173 18.59 20.76 -11.49
CA SER A 173 19.18 22.10 -11.48
C SER A 173 18.10 23.16 -11.31
N ALA A 174 18.48 24.33 -10.80
CA ALA A 174 17.58 25.49 -10.77
C ALA A 174 16.96 25.79 -12.14
#